data_AF-A0A8S9H5D1-F1
#
_entry.id   AF-A0A8S9H5D1-F1
#
_cell.length_a   1.000
_cell.length_b   1.000
_cell.length_c   1.000
_cell.angle_alpha   90.00
_cell.angle_beta   90.00
_cell.angle_gamma   90.00
#
_symmetry.space_group_name_H-M   'P 1'
#
loop_
_entity.id
_entity.type
_entity.pdbx_description
1 polymer ?
#
loop_
_entity_poly.entity_id
_entity_poly.type
_entity_poly.pdbx_seq_one_letter_code
_entity_poly.pdbx_strand_id
1 'polypeptide(L)'
;MSYSAAGFGKPGSGKRRIRELLTQSDNRFCADCGAPDPKWASANIGVFICLKCCGVHRSLGTHISKVLSVTLDEWSDEEVDSMIEIGGNDSANSIYEAFIPHGFSKPGPDATHDQRLRFIR
;
A
#
# COMPACT_ATOMS: atom_id res chain seq x y z
N MET A 1 31.88 16.72 20.34
CA MET A 1 30.42 16.51 20.35
C MET A 1 30.03 16.12 18.95
N SER A 2 29.36 14.98 18.84
CA SER A 2 29.33 14.08 17.70
C SER A 2 28.48 14.64 16.54
N TYR A 3 29.01 14.60 15.32
CA TYR A 3 28.20 14.72 14.12
C TYR A 3 27.41 13.41 13.95
N SER A 4 26.09 13.46 14.08
CA SER A 4 25.22 12.33 13.70
C SER A 4 25.28 12.16 12.19
N ALA A 5 25.89 11.07 11.75
CA ALA A 5 25.80 10.62 10.38
C ALA A 5 24.36 10.17 10.13
N ALA A 6 23.70 10.77 9.13
CA ALA A 6 22.48 10.26 8.55
C ALA A 6 22.74 8.80 8.14
N GLY A 7 21.95 7.89 8.70
CA GLY A 7 22.10 6.46 8.46
C GLY A 7 21.78 6.15 7.02
N PHE A 8 22.80 5.81 6.24
CA PHE A 8 22.59 5.02 5.02
C PHE A 8 22.03 3.67 5.45
N GLY A 9 20.73 3.43 5.25
CA GLY A 9 20.12 2.13 5.43
C GLY A 9 20.92 1.05 4.70
N LYS A 10 21.23 -0.05 5.39
CA LYS A 10 21.96 -1.16 4.79
C LYS A 10 21.19 -1.69 3.57
N PRO A 11 21.83 -1.87 2.39
CA PRO A 11 21.18 -2.47 1.22
C PRO A 11 20.52 -3.80 1.61
N GLY A 12 19.18 -3.87 1.48
CA GLY A 12 18.38 -5.05 1.81
C GLY A 12 17.57 -4.99 3.11
N SER A 13 17.76 -3.99 3.99
CA SER A 13 16.94 -3.83 5.20
C SER A 13 15.49 -3.47 4.87
N GLY A 14 15.28 -2.49 3.97
CA GLY A 14 13.95 -1.98 3.62
C GLY A 14 13.03 -3.03 3.01
N LYS A 15 13.50 -3.70 1.95
CA LYS A 15 12.77 -4.81 1.30
C LYS A 15 12.43 -5.95 2.28
N ARG A 16 13.29 -6.22 3.27
CA ARG A 16 13.00 -7.22 4.30
C ARG A 16 11.84 -6.76 5.19
N ARG A 17 11.87 -5.53 5.68
CA ARG A 17 10.81 -4.95 6.53
C ARG A 17 9.45 -4.90 5.82
N ILE A 18 9.42 -4.51 4.55
CA ILE A 18 8.17 -4.53 3.76
C ILE A 18 7.63 -5.95 3.59
N ARG A 19 8.49 -6.92 3.33
CA ARG A 19 8.07 -8.34 3.24
C ARG A 19 7.56 -8.87 4.57
N GLU A 20 8.20 -8.50 5.69
CA GLU A 20 7.74 -8.86 7.04
C GLU A 20 6.34 -8.27 7.29
N LEU A 21 6.13 -6.99 6.98
CA LEU A 21 4.82 -6.34 7.09
C LEU A 21 3.76 -7.05 6.22
N LEU A 22 4.11 -7.45 4.99
CA LEU A 22 3.22 -8.18 4.08
C LEU A 22 2.79 -9.56 4.65
N THR A 23 3.51 -10.15 5.61
CA THR A 23 3.12 -11.44 6.20
C THR A 23 1.96 -11.35 7.20
N GLN A 24 1.62 -10.15 7.68
CA GLN A 24 0.48 -9.93 8.57
C GLN A 24 -0.85 -10.26 7.84
N SER A 25 -1.83 -10.78 8.58
CA SER A 25 -3.08 -11.35 8.05
C SER A 25 -3.80 -10.42 7.07
N ASP A 26 -3.97 -9.16 7.43
CA ASP A 26 -4.77 -8.20 6.65
C ASP A 26 -4.03 -7.71 5.40
N ASN A 27 -2.70 -7.80 5.42
CA ASN A 27 -1.83 -7.45 4.29
C ASN A 27 -1.77 -8.54 3.23
N ARG A 28 -2.25 -9.76 3.53
CA ARG A 28 -2.31 -10.88 2.56
C ARG A 28 -3.39 -10.72 1.50
N PHE A 29 -4.25 -9.72 1.64
CA PHE A 29 -5.31 -9.40 0.70
C PHE A 29 -5.17 -7.96 0.23
N CYS A 30 -5.54 -7.69 -1.01
CA CYS A 30 -5.55 -6.36 -1.59
C CYS A 30 -6.44 -5.43 -0.75
N ALA A 31 -5.90 -4.29 -0.36
CA ALA A 31 -6.59 -3.32 0.46
C ALA A 31 -7.93 -2.89 -0.14
N ASP A 32 -8.04 -2.71 -1.46
CA ASP A 32 -9.28 -2.17 -2.05
C ASP A 32 -10.25 -3.21 -2.57
N CYS A 33 -9.82 -4.46 -2.84
CA CYS A 33 -10.71 -5.45 -3.47
C CYS A 33 -10.65 -6.86 -2.90
N GLY A 34 -9.84 -7.09 -1.87
CA GLY A 34 -9.70 -8.40 -1.22
C GLY A 34 -9.03 -9.49 -2.07
N ALA A 35 -8.47 -9.17 -3.24
CA ALA A 35 -7.74 -10.15 -4.05
C ALA A 35 -6.50 -10.65 -3.29
N PRO A 36 -6.21 -11.97 -3.25
CA PRO A 36 -5.11 -12.51 -2.46
C PRO A 36 -3.74 -12.12 -3.02
N ASP A 37 -2.73 -12.24 -2.16
CA ASP A 37 -1.30 -12.10 -2.48
C ASP A 37 -0.95 -10.81 -3.25
N PRO A 38 -1.28 -9.62 -2.71
CA PRO A 38 -0.90 -8.35 -3.35
C PRO A 38 0.63 -8.25 -3.50
N LYS A 39 1.08 -7.70 -4.63
CA LYS A 39 2.51 -7.56 -4.98
C LYS A 39 2.95 -6.10 -5.13
N TRP A 40 2.02 -5.17 -4.96
CA TRP A 40 2.25 -3.72 -5.00
C TRP A 40 1.82 -3.11 -3.68
N ALA A 41 2.33 -1.92 -3.40
CA ALA A 41 1.95 -1.13 -2.26
C ALA A 41 1.85 0.34 -2.65
N SER A 42 1.02 1.10 -1.94
CA SER A 42 1.08 2.56 -1.95
C SER A 42 1.79 3.03 -0.68
N ALA A 43 3.03 3.49 -0.82
CA ALA A 43 3.93 3.74 0.31
C ALA A 43 3.43 4.85 1.25
N ASN A 44 2.82 5.90 0.69
CA ASN A 44 2.31 7.03 1.47
C ASN A 44 0.90 6.82 2.02
N ILE A 45 0.13 5.88 1.44
CA ILE A 45 -1.20 5.50 1.95
C ILE A 45 -1.09 4.34 2.94
N GLY A 46 -0.02 3.55 2.87
CA GLY A 46 0.23 2.45 3.80
C GLY A 46 -0.52 1.16 3.45
N VAL A 47 -0.81 0.92 2.17
CA VAL A 47 -1.63 -0.24 1.73
C VAL A 47 -0.89 -1.15 0.76
N PHE A 48 -1.19 -2.45 0.82
CA PHE A 48 -0.82 -3.45 -0.17
C PHE A 48 -1.98 -3.74 -1.12
N ILE A 49 -1.73 -3.69 -2.42
CA ILE A 49 -2.74 -3.75 -3.47
C ILE A 49 -2.37 -4.74 -4.59
N CYS A 50 -3.38 -5.29 -5.25
CA CYS A 50 -3.22 -6.18 -6.40
C CYS A 50 -2.86 -5.41 -7.68
N LEU A 51 -2.51 -6.13 -8.76
CA LEU A 51 -2.13 -5.52 -10.04
C LEU A 51 -3.23 -4.61 -10.62
N LYS A 52 -4.49 -5.05 -10.53
CA LYS A 52 -5.63 -4.31 -11.08
C LYS A 52 -5.86 -2.99 -10.33
N CYS A 53 -5.82 -3.00 -8.99
CA CYS A 53 -5.93 -1.79 -8.18
C CYS A 53 -4.70 -0.89 -8.30
N CYS A 54 -3.50 -1.46 -8.41
CA CYS A 54 -2.26 -0.72 -8.71
C CYS A 54 -2.41 0.16 -9.97
N GLY A 55 -3.05 -0.35 -11.02
CA GLY A 55 -3.37 0.45 -12.21
C GLY A 55 -4.25 1.68 -11.91
N VAL A 56 -5.25 1.52 -11.05
CA VAL A 56 -6.13 2.61 -10.63
C VAL A 56 -5.37 3.63 -9.78
N HIS A 57 -4.62 3.18 -8.77
CA HIS A 57 -3.79 4.04 -7.93
C HIS A 57 -2.78 4.87 -8.75
N ARG A 58 -2.15 4.27 -9.76
CA ARG A 58 -1.24 4.99 -10.67
C ARG A 58 -1.93 6.11 -11.43
N SER A 59 -3.21 5.94 -11.79
CA SER A 59 -4.00 6.97 -12.49
C SER A 59 -4.35 8.19 -11.61
N LEU A 60 -4.22 8.08 -10.28
CA LEU A 60 -4.42 9.20 -9.35
C LEU A 60 -3.23 10.18 -9.37
N GLY A 61 -2.05 9.69 -9.76
CA GLY A 61 -0.80 10.47 -9.73
C GLY A 61 -0.06 10.37 -8.39
N THR A 62 1.26 10.60 -8.44
CA THR A 62 2.20 10.36 -7.34
C THR A 62 2.04 11.30 -6.13
N HIS A 63 1.36 12.43 -6.32
CA HIS A 63 1.01 13.35 -5.25
C HIS A 63 -0.14 12.81 -4.36
N ILE A 64 -0.91 11.84 -4.87
CA ILE A 64 -1.98 11.15 -4.14
C ILE A 64 -1.52 9.76 -3.70
N SER A 65 -1.00 8.96 -4.64
CA SER A 65 -0.62 7.57 -4.39
C SER A 65 0.76 7.25 -4.97
N LYS A 66 1.73 6.97 -4.10
CA LYS A 66 3.08 6.54 -4.46
C LYS A 66 3.16 5.02 -4.55
N VAL A 67 2.95 4.48 -5.74
CA VAL A 67 2.88 3.03 -5.96
C VAL A 67 4.25 2.42 -6.23
N LEU A 68 4.62 1.40 -5.44
CA LEU A 68 5.85 0.63 -5.59
C LEU A 68 5.53 -0.88 -5.63
N SER A 69 6.32 -1.63 -6.39
CA SER A 69 6.38 -3.08 -6.31
C SER A 69 7.12 -3.51 -5.04
N VAL A 70 6.56 -4.47 -4.33
CA VAL A 70 7.18 -5.05 -3.12
C VAL A 70 8.51 -5.74 -3.44
N THR A 71 8.68 -6.26 -4.67
CA THR A 71 9.84 -7.05 -5.05
C THR A 71 10.73 -6.37 -6.07
N LEU A 72 10.15 -5.66 -7.05
CA LEU A 72 10.87 -5.18 -8.23
C LEU A 72 11.47 -3.79 -8.04
N ASP A 73 10.84 -2.93 -7.24
CA ASP A 73 11.28 -1.55 -7.07
C ASP A 73 12.26 -1.44 -5.90
N GLU A 74 13.15 -0.45 -5.96
CA GLU A 74 13.93 -0.03 -4.80
C GLU A 74 13.07 0.85 -3.90
N TRP A 75 13.29 0.73 -2.59
CA TRP A 75 12.53 1.44 -1.57
C TRP A 75 13.48 2.34 -0.81
N SER A 76 13.13 3.62 -0.65
CA SER A 76 13.82 4.52 0.25
C SER A 76 13.49 4.21 1.70
N ASP A 77 14.34 4.62 2.64
CA ASP A 77 14.08 4.42 4.07
C ASP A 77 12.78 5.15 4.49
N GLU A 78 12.52 6.34 3.94
CA GLU A 78 11.30 7.11 4.21
C GLU A 78 10.03 6.41 3.71
N GLU A 79 10.09 5.74 2.56
CA GLU A 79 8.96 4.96 2.03
C GLU A 79 8.67 3.72 2.88
N VAL A 80 9.72 3.07 3.37
CA VAL A 80 9.60 1.93 4.28
C VAL A 80 9.03 2.36 5.63
N ASP A 81 9.55 3.45 6.19
CA ASP A 81 9.09 3.99 7.46
C ASP A 81 7.63 4.44 7.35
N SER A 82 7.24 5.11 6.26
CA SER A 82 5.84 5.48 6.00
C SER A 82 4.89 4.28 6.04
N MET A 83 5.24 3.18 5.36
CA MET A 83 4.43 1.95 5.37
C MET A 83 4.26 1.37 6.77
N ILE A 84 5.31 1.41 7.58
CA ILE A 84 5.34 0.81 8.92
C ILE A 84 4.62 1.68 9.94
N GLU A 85 4.79 3.00 9.85
CA GLU A 85 4.12 3.97 10.73
C GLU A 85 2.60 3.95 10.50
N ILE A 86 2.14 3.81 9.26
CA ILE A 86 0.72 3.67 8.97
C ILE A 86 0.19 2.31 9.45
N GLY A 87 0.98 1.25 9.36
CA GLY A 87 0.64 -0.06 9.93
C GLY A 87 -0.07 -1.02 8.98
N GLY A 88 -0.08 -0.74 7.68
CA GLY A 88 -0.65 -1.63 6.67
C GLY A 88 -2.17 -1.47 6.47
N ASN A 89 -2.76 -2.49 5.84
CA ASN A 89 -4.11 -2.46 5.32
C ASN A 89 -5.20 -2.24 6.37
N ASP A 90 -5.11 -2.92 7.52
CA ASP A 90 -6.13 -2.81 8.57
C ASP A 90 -6.21 -1.38 9.10
N SER A 91 -5.05 -0.82 9.47
CA SER A 91 -4.94 0.56 9.96
C SER A 91 -5.40 1.57 8.91
N ALA A 92 -4.93 1.45 7.66
CA ALA A 92 -5.35 2.34 6.59
C ALA A 92 -6.86 2.25 6.31
N ASN A 93 -7.42 1.04 6.20
CA ASN A 93 -8.85 0.85 5.95
C ASN A 93 -9.71 1.30 7.13
N SER A 94 -9.21 1.22 8.37
CA SER A 94 -9.91 1.78 9.54
C SER A 94 -10.16 3.29 9.45
N ILE A 95 -9.39 3.99 8.61
CA ILE A 95 -9.52 5.42 8.33
C ILE A 95 -10.31 5.64 7.05
N TYR A 96 -9.84 5.07 5.93
CA TYR A 96 -10.40 5.33 4.60
C TYR A 96 -11.77 4.67 4.37
N GLU A 97 -12.03 3.54 5.02
CA GLU A 97 -13.29 2.80 4.94
C GLU A 97 -14.20 3.04 6.16
N ALA A 98 -13.81 3.93 7.09
CA ALA A 98 -14.59 4.26 8.29
C ALA A 98 -16.02 4.71 7.98
N PHE A 99 -16.18 5.42 6.85
CA PHE A 99 -17.45 6.00 6.42
C PHE A 99 -17.66 5.76 4.93
N ILE A 100 -17.98 4.51 4.56
CA ILE A 100 -18.43 4.20 3.19
C ILE A 100 -19.85 4.75 2.99
N PRO A 101 -20.08 5.64 2.00
CA PRO A 101 -21.42 6.17 1.74
C PRO A 101 -22.42 5.08 1.35
N HIS A 102 -23.70 5.30 1.67
CA HIS A 102 -24.75 4.37 1.29
C HIS A 102 -24.80 4.15 -0.23
N GLY A 103 -24.88 2.88 -0.65
CA GLY A 103 -24.85 2.48 -2.06
C GLY A 103 -23.45 2.33 -2.66
N PHE A 104 -22.40 2.55 -1.87
CA PHE A 104 -21.03 2.16 -2.21
C PHE A 104 -20.66 0.91 -1.41
N SER A 105 -19.86 0.04 -2.04
CA SER A 105 -19.33 -1.15 -1.40
C SER A 105 -17.95 -1.43 -1.96
N LYS A 106 -17.07 -1.92 -1.10
CA LYS A 106 -15.76 -2.41 -1.48
C LYS A 106 -15.90 -3.45 -2.62
N PRO A 107 -15.21 -3.26 -3.76
CA PRO A 107 -15.32 -4.19 -4.87
C PRO A 107 -14.73 -5.57 -4.50
N GLY A 108 -15.19 -6.63 -5.17
CA GLY A 108 -14.58 -7.95 -5.06
C GLY A 108 -13.35 -8.14 -5.98
N PRO A 109 -12.65 -9.29 -5.87
CA PRO A 109 -11.50 -9.61 -6.72
C PRO A 109 -11.81 -9.64 -8.23
N ASP A 110 -13.06 -9.94 -8.59
CA ASP A 110 -13.52 -10.04 -9.97
C ASP A 110 -14.17 -8.75 -10.51
N ALA A 111 -14.18 -7.68 -9.70
CA ALA A 111 -14.75 -6.40 -10.09
C ALA A 111 -14.07 -5.81 -11.34
N THR A 112 -14.89 -5.15 -12.17
CA THR A 112 -14.44 -4.45 -13.38
C THR A 112 -13.52 -3.29 -13.02
N HIS A 113 -12.80 -2.78 -14.02
CA HIS A 113 -11.97 -1.59 -13.85
C HIS A 113 -12.78 -0.40 -13.34
N ASP A 114 -13.98 -0.16 -13.89
CA ASP A 114 -14.82 0.98 -13.50
C ASP A 114 -15.36 0.87 -12.08
N GLN A 115 -15.70 -0.34 -11.62
CA GLN A 115 -16.10 -0.58 -10.24
C GLN A 115 -14.96 -0.26 -9.27
N ARG A 116 -13.72 -0.65 -9.61
CA ARG A 116 -12.53 -0.31 -8.83
C ARG A 116 -12.25 1.19 -8.83
N LEU A 117 -12.32 1.81 -10.01
CA LEU A 117 -12.12 3.25 -10.18
C LEU A 117 -13.10 4.07 -9.33
N ARG A 118 -14.37 3.66 -9.29
CA ARG A 118 -15.42 4.33 -8.51
C ARG A 118 -15.22 4.23 -7.00
N PHE A 119 -14.55 3.18 -6.52
CA PHE A 119 -14.29 2.99 -5.09
C PHE A 119 -12.99 3.66 -4.63
N ILE A 120 -11.94 3.63 -5.47
CA ILE A 120 -10.60 4.09 -5.12
C ILE A 120 -10.42 5.62 -5.29
N ARG A 121 -11.26 6.27 -6.11
CA ARG A 121 -11.29 7.73 -6.28
C ARG A 121 -12.21 8.40 -5.27
#